data_AF-A0A1Y0MM89-F1
#
_entry.id   AF-A0A1Y0MM89-F1
#
_cell.length_a   1.000
_cell.length_b   1.000
_cell.length_c   1.000
_cell.angle_alpha   90.00
_cell.angle_beta   90.00
_cell.angle_gamma   90.00
#
_symmetry.space_group_name_H-M   'P 1'
#
loop_
_entity.id
_entity.type
_entity.pdbx_description
1 polymer ?
#
loop_
_entity_poly.entity_id
_entity_poly.type
_entity_poly.pdbx_seq_one_letter_code
_entity_poly.pdbx_strand_id
1 'polypeptide(L)'
;MFMLYLIIGVFLAALGGAFPGASNIAVVSAAAAGKRIQGQQIAYGAGLGEITLALLAISYSMLVTDFLQMHAWVKVVFVVAFLLAGTLFIIKNRLPKLKTRQAQLDKPIKRLLQGYLLAAVNPPVLLFWLVAIAIVNNNYVTLSTMLKSSYLLFFFFGVFLGKVGILMIYGSTGKRLAEKQLNSTKQVCMHTVIGITLIGIAVVQALKLWVI
;
A
#
# COMPACT_ATOMS: atom_id res chain seq x y z
N MET A 1 -0.57 2.98 26.35
CA MET A 1 0.59 3.15 25.43
C MET A 1 0.68 2.03 24.39
N PHE A 2 0.74 0.74 24.74
CA PHE A 2 0.78 -0.35 23.74
C PHE A 2 -0.34 -0.33 22.70
N MET A 3 -1.60 -0.15 23.15
CA MET A 3 -2.75 -0.05 22.24
C MET A 3 -2.64 1.11 21.26
N LEU A 4 -2.00 2.23 21.66
CA LEU A 4 -1.82 3.38 20.78
C LEU A 4 -0.96 3.01 19.57
N TYR A 5 0.16 2.32 19.78
CA TYR A 5 1.03 1.84 18.70
C TYR A 5 0.32 0.85 17.77
N LEU A 6 -0.48 -0.06 18.33
CA LEU A 6 -1.31 -0.97 17.55
C LEU A 6 -2.32 -0.22 16.69
N ILE A 7 -3.04 0.73 17.28
CA ILE A 7 -4.04 1.54 16.58
C ILE A 7 -3.39 2.36 15.46
N ILE A 8 -2.26 3.01 15.72
CA ILE A 8 -1.49 3.75 14.71
C ILE A 8 -1.09 2.81 13.56
N GLY A 9 -0.56 1.63 13.87
CA GLY A 9 -0.21 0.63 12.86
C GLY A 9 -1.40 0.22 11.99
N VAL A 10 -2.56 -0.05 12.61
CA VAL A 10 -3.80 -0.39 11.89
C VAL A 10 -4.22 0.74 10.96
N PHE A 11 -4.29 1.98 11.46
CA PHE A 11 -4.73 3.13 10.68
C PHE A 11 -3.78 3.44 9.53
N LEU A 12 -2.47 3.49 9.76
CA LEU A 12 -1.49 3.76 8.71
C LEU A 12 -1.52 2.69 7.62
N ALA A 13 -1.56 1.41 8.01
CA ALA A 13 -1.61 0.32 7.03
C ALA A 13 -2.95 0.27 6.27
N ALA A 14 -4.07 0.63 6.92
CA ALA A 14 -5.36 0.75 6.25
C ALA A 14 -5.36 1.91 5.25
N LEU A 15 -4.77 3.06 5.59
CA LEU A 15 -4.62 4.21 4.69
C LEU A 15 -3.71 3.89 3.51
N GLY A 16 -2.52 3.33 3.77
CA GLY A 16 -1.57 2.94 2.71
C GLY A 16 -2.11 1.81 1.83
N GLY A 17 -2.82 0.85 2.43
CA GLY A 17 -3.49 -0.23 1.73
C GLY A 17 -4.80 0.14 1.04
N ALA A 18 -5.34 1.34 1.30
CA ALA A 18 -6.48 1.87 0.57
C ALA A 18 -6.10 2.25 -0.87
N PHE A 19 -4.84 2.60 -1.12
CA PHE A 19 -4.33 2.80 -2.47
C PHE A 19 -4.35 1.45 -3.22
N PRO A 20 -5.04 1.36 -4.37
CA PRO A 20 -5.12 0.10 -5.08
C PRO A 20 -3.74 -0.34 -5.59
N GLY A 21 -3.18 -1.38 -4.98
CA GLY A 21 -1.91 -1.99 -5.35
C GLY A 21 -2.06 -3.36 -6.01
N ALA A 22 -0.93 -3.94 -6.42
CA ALA A 22 -0.92 -5.25 -7.06
C ALA A 22 -1.47 -6.37 -6.15
N SER A 23 -1.22 -6.28 -4.83
CA SER A 23 -1.80 -7.19 -3.84
C SER A 23 -3.32 -7.02 -3.70
N ASN A 24 -3.86 -5.79 -3.76
CA ASN A 24 -5.30 -5.54 -3.77
C ASN A 24 -5.98 -6.21 -4.98
N ILE A 25 -5.42 -6.03 -6.18
CA ILE A 25 -5.94 -6.63 -7.42
C ILE A 25 -5.91 -8.16 -7.33
N ALA A 26 -4.84 -8.74 -6.78
CA ALA A 26 -4.72 -10.19 -6.62
C ALA A 26 -5.80 -10.77 -5.69
N VAL A 27 -6.09 -10.09 -4.58
CA VAL A 27 -7.15 -10.51 -3.63
C VAL A 27 -8.54 -10.37 -4.27
N VAL A 28 -8.81 -9.26 -4.96
CA VAL A 28 -10.07 -9.05 -5.68
C VAL A 28 -10.26 -10.10 -6.78
N SER A 29 -9.23 -10.39 -7.56
CA SER A 29 -9.26 -11.42 -8.61
C SER A 29 -9.55 -12.81 -8.05
N ALA A 30 -8.94 -13.17 -6.93
CA ALA A 30 -9.22 -14.44 -6.25
C ALA A 30 -10.67 -14.49 -5.73
N ALA A 31 -11.19 -13.39 -5.19
CA ALA A 31 -12.57 -13.30 -4.73
C ALA A 31 -13.59 -13.39 -5.87
N ALA A 32 -13.34 -12.72 -7.00
CA ALA A 32 -14.17 -12.78 -8.20
C ALA A 32 -14.21 -14.18 -8.83
N ALA A 33 -13.12 -14.95 -8.71
CA ALA A 33 -13.06 -16.35 -9.12
C ALA A 33 -13.73 -17.33 -8.12
N GLY A 34 -14.43 -16.83 -7.09
CA GLY A 34 -15.05 -17.65 -6.03
C GLY A 34 -14.06 -18.27 -5.03
N LYS A 35 -12.76 -17.98 -5.15
CA LYS A 35 -11.67 -18.61 -4.39
C LYS A 35 -11.32 -17.81 -3.13
N ARG A 36 -12.29 -17.66 -2.22
CA ARG A 36 -12.17 -16.82 -1.01
C ARG A 36 -10.96 -17.16 -0.12
N ILE A 37 -10.73 -18.45 0.12
CA ILE A 37 -9.58 -18.93 0.94
C ILE A 37 -8.26 -18.52 0.29
N GLN A 38 -8.17 -18.57 -1.04
CA GLN A 38 -6.96 -18.17 -1.76
C GLN A 38 -6.71 -16.67 -1.63
N GLY A 39 -7.78 -15.85 -1.73
CA GLY A 39 -7.71 -14.41 -1.48
C GLY A 39 -7.23 -14.08 -0.06
N GLN A 40 -7.69 -14.83 0.95
CA GLN A 40 -7.21 -14.66 2.33
C GLN A 40 -5.73 -15.02 2.50
N GLN A 41 -5.26 -16.09 1.86
CA GLN A 41 -3.84 -16.49 1.90
C GLN A 41 -2.94 -15.42 1.27
N ILE A 42 -3.38 -14.81 0.16
CA ILE A 42 -2.70 -13.67 -0.46
C ILE A 42 -2.73 -12.46 0.49
N ALA A 43 -3.85 -12.18 1.14
CA ALA A 43 -3.98 -11.05 2.08
C ALA A 43 -3.03 -11.18 3.28
N TYR A 44 -2.92 -12.36 3.89
CA TYR A 44 -1.97 -12.60 4.98
C TYR A 44 -0.52 -12.43 4.52
N GLY A 45 -0.17 -12.94 3.35
CA GLY A 45 1.13 -12.70 2.75
C GLY A 45 1.42 -11.20 2.58
N ALA A 46 0.45 -10.46 2.04
CA ALA A 46 0.58 -9.03 1.84
C ALA A 46 0.74 -8.26 3.17
N GLY A 47 0.08 -8.69 4.25
CA GLY A 47 0.29 -8.14 5.59
C GLY A 47 1.73 -8.28 6.07
N LEU A 48 2.36 -9.43 5.83
CA LEU A 48 3.78 -9.66 6.16
C LEU A 48 4.73 -8.82 5.27
N GLY A 49 4.39 -8.65 3.99
CA GLY A 49 5.15 -7.78 3.09
C GLY A 49 5.07 -6.31 3.52
N GLU A 50 3.90 -5.87 3.99
CA GLU A 50 3.70 -4.52 4.52
C GLU A 50 4.54 -4.27 5.78
N ILE A 51 4.64 -5.25 6.69
CA ILE A 51 5.54 -5.16 7.86
C ILE A 51 6.99 -4.95 7.40
N THR A 52 7.42 -5.62 6.32
CA THR A 52 8.80 -5.46 5.80
C THR A 52 9.03 -4.02 5.34
N LEU A 53 8.09 -3.42 4.61
CA LEU A 53 8.19 -2.03 4.16
C LEU A 53 8.17 -1.04 5.34
N ALA A 54 7.27 -1.25 6.30
CA ALA A 54 7.21 -0.42 7.50
C ALA A 54 8.51 -0.51 8.31
N LEU A 55 9.08 -1.71 8.45
CA LEU A 55 10.36 -1.93 9.12
C LEU A 55 11.49 -1.20 8.39
N LEU A 56 11.60 -1.36 7.06
CA LEU A 56 12.60 -0.64 6.26
C LEU A 56 12.46 0.87 6.44
N ALA A 57 11.23 1.39 6.41
CA ALA A 57 11.00 2.81 6.60
C ALA A 57 11.38 3.28 8.02
N ILE A 58 11.11 2.50 9.08
CA ILE A 58 11.57 2.84 10.43
C ILE A 58 13.11 2.84 10.49
N SER A 59 13.75 1.81 9.94
CA SER A 59 15.20 1.64 9.94
C SER A 59 15.95 2.72 9.17
N TYR A 60 15.38 3.20 8.06
CA TYR A 60 16.05 4.14 7.16
C TYR A 60 15.38 5.52 7.11
N SER A 61 14.39 5.81 7.96
CA SER A 61 13.66 7.08 7.94
C SER A 61 14.59 8.30 8.03
N MET A 62 15.56 8.31 8.95
CA MET A 62 16.54 9.39 9.06
C MET A 62 17.44 9.46 7.84
N LEU A 63 18.08 8.34 7.46
CA LEU A 63 18.99 8.29 6.31
C LEU A 63 18.30 8.75 5.01
N VAL A 64 17.06 8.32 4.79
CA VAL A 64 16.26 8.75 3.63
C VAL A 64 15.86 10.21 3.74
N THR A 65 15.50 10.69 4.93
CA THR A 65 15.17 12.11 5.15
C THR A 65 16.38 13.00 4.88
N ASP A 66 17.55 12.64 5.42
CA ASP A 66 18.80 13.36 5.23
C ASP A 66 19.24 13.32 3.77
N PHE A 67 19.13 12.16 3.11
CA PHE A 67 19.40 12.02 1.68
C PHE A 67 18.46 12.89 0.83
N LEU A 68 17.17 12.92 1.14
CA LEU A 68 16.20 13.78 0.45
C LEU A 68 16.45 15.27 0.72
N GLN A 69 16.93 15.64 1.91
CA GLN A 69 17.30 17.02 2.24
C GLN A 69 18.56 17.44 1.49
N MET A 70 19.61 16.61 1.48
CA MET A 70 20.86 16.88 0.76
C MET A 70 20.68 16.86 -0.76
N HIS A 71 19.72 16.09 -1.27
CA HIS A 71 19.49 15.92 -2.70
C HIS A 71 18.08 16.30 -3.11
N ALA A 72 17.83 17.62 -3.21
CA ALA A 72 16.54 18.16 -3.63
C ALA A 72 16.05 17.61 -4.98
N TRP A 73 16.96 17.26 -5.89
CA TRP A 73 16.62 16.64 -7.17
C TRP A 73 15.86 15.30 -7.02
N VAL A 74 16.11 14.55 -5.94
CA VAL A 74 15.43 13.27 -5.66
C VAL A 74 13.96 13.52 -5.29
N LYS A 75 13.67 14.60 -4.55
CA LYS A 75 12.29 15.03 -4.27
C LYS A 75 11.55 15.37 -5.57
N VAL A 76 12.21 16.06 -6.50
CA VAL A 76 11.66 16.37 -7.83
C VAL A 76 11.41 15.08 -8.64
N VAL A 77 12.33 14.12 -8.60
CA VAL A 77 12.15 12.81 -9.24
C VAL A 77 10.93 12.08 -8.69
N PHE A 78 10.67 12.12 -7.38
CA PHE A 78 9.46 11.52 -6.81
C PHE A 78 8.17 12.22 -7.28
N VAL A 79 8.16 13.56 -7.29
CA VAL A 79 7.02 14.33 -7.84
C VAL A 79 6.77 13.93 -9.29
N VAL A 80 7.80 13.94 -10.14
CA VAL A 80 7.68 13.59 -11.56
C VAL A 80 7.24 12.14 -11.73
N ALA A 81 7.82 11.19 -10.98
CA ALA A 81 7.45 9.79 -11.05
C ALA A 81 5.99 9.55 -10.66
N PHE A 82 5.51 10.16 -9.58
CA PHE A 82 4.11 10.05 -9.15
C PHE A 82 3.15 10.73 -10.13
N LEU A 83 3.52 11.88 -10.68
CA LEU A 83 2.71 12.62 -11.64
C LEU A 83 2.60 11.86 -12.97
N LEU A 84 3.72 11.33 -13.48
CA LEU A 84 3.74 10.48 -14.68
C LEU A 84 2.97 9.19 -14.45
N ALA A 85 3.20 8.48 -13.34
CA ALA A 85 2.47 7.26 -13.04
C ALA A 85 0.97 7.53 -12.91
N GLY A 86 0.57 8.56 -12.17
CA GLY A 86 -0.83 8.95 -12.01
C GLY A 86 -1.48 9.31 -13.34
N THR A 87 -0.82 10.13 -14.15
CA THR A 87 -1.28 10.52 -15.50
C THR A 87 -1.40 9.31 -16.41
N LEU A 88 -0.41 8.40 -16.42
CA LEU A 88 -0.46 7.16 -17.20
C LEU A 88 -1.62 6.26 -16.76
N PHE A 89 -1.93 6.19 -15.46
CA PHE A 89 -3.07 5.44 -14.97
C PHE A 89 -4.42 6.06 -15.37
N ILE A 90 -4.52 7.39 -15.50
CA ILE A 90 -5.73 8.05 -16.02
C ILE A 90 -5.87 7.86 -17.53
N ILE A 91 -4.81 8.13 -18.29
CA ILE A 91 -4.82 8.11 -19.77
C ILE A 91 -4.92 6.69 -20.30
N LYS A 92 -4.14 5.76 -19.75
CA LYS A 92 -4.19 4.36 -20.11
C LYS A 92 -5.42 3.79 -19.41
N ASN A 93 -6.57 3.95 -20.06
CA ASN A 93 -7.91 3.51 -19.65
C ASN A 93 -8.05 1.99 -19.47
N ARG A 94 -6.91 1.31 -19.38
CA ARG A 94 -6.74 -0.08 -19.07
C ARG A 94 -5.64 -0.08 -18.03
N LEU A 95 -5.95 -0.53 -16.81
CA LEU A 95 -4.96 -1.28 -16.06
C LEU A 95 -4.25 -2.17 -17.08
N PRO A 96 -2.89 -2.21 -17.16
CA PRO A 96 -2.29 -3.34 -17.84
C PRO A 96 -3.08 -4.54 -17.33
N LYS A 97 -3.66 -5.32 -18.24
CA LYS A 97 -4.12 -6.65 -17.88
C LYS A 97 -2.84 -7.27 -17.37
N LEU A 98 -2.59 -7.13 -16.08
CA LEU A 98 -1.68 -7.97 -15.35
C LEU A 98 -2.36 -9.28 -15.62
N LYS A 99 -1.86 -9.97 -16.66
CA LYS A 99 -1.83 -11.41 -16.69
C LYS A 99 -0.98 -11.75 -15.47
N THR A 100 -1.52 -11.50 -14.28
CA THR A 100 -1.30 -12.34 -13.13
C THR A 100 -1.81 -13.63 -13.68
N ARG A 101 -0.89 -14.40 -14.27
CA ARG A 101 -1.11 -15.80 -14.56
C ARG A 101 -1.65 -16.25 -13.22
N GLN A 102 -2.95 -16.56 -13.17
CA GLN A 102 -3.44 -17.48 -12.18
C GLN A 102 -2.67 -18.75 -12.55
N ALA A 103 -1.40 -18.81 -12.15
CA ALA A 103 -0.83 -20.05 -11.75
C ALA A 103 -1.88 -20.52 -10.74
N GLN A 104 -2.58 -21.59 -11.10
CA GLN A 104 -3.21 -22.44 -10.11
C GLN A 104 -2.06 -22.79 -9.16
N LEU A 105 -1.83 -21.90 -8.19
CA LEU A 105 -0.83 -22.07 -7.18
C LEU A 105 -1.51 -23.03 -6.26
N ASP A 106 -1.36 -24.33 -6.53
CA ASP A 106 -2.10 -25.37 -5.83
C ASP A 106 -1.77 -25.39 -4.34
N LYS A 107 -0.62 -24.79 -3.96
CA LYS A 107 -0.12 -24.76 -2.58
C LYS A 107 -0.37 -23.41 -1.89
N PRO A 108 -0.86 -23.44 -0.63
CA PRO A 108 -1.14 -22.22 0.16
C PRO A 108 0.10 -21.35 0.38
N ILE A 109 1.28 -21.96 0.58
CA ILE A 109 2.55 -21.26 0.77
C ILE A 109 2.88 -20.37 -0.42
N LYS A 110 2.64 -20.84 -1.65
CA LYS A 110 2.95 -20.04 -2.84
C LYS A 110 2.05 -18.81 -2.96
N ARG A 111 0.80 -18.89 -2.49
CA ARG A 111 -0.15 -17.75 -2.46
C ARG A 111 0.23 -16.74 -1.38
N LEU A 112 0.70 -17.22 -0.23
CA LEU A 112 1.23 -16.36 0.83
C LEU A 112 2.50 -15.65 0.36
N LEU A 113 3.43 -16.36 -0.28
CA LEU A 113 4.62 -15.75 -0.88
C LEU A 113 4.27 -14.76 -2.00
N GLN A 114 3.29 -15.09 -2.84
CA GLN A 114 2.78 -14.15 -3.84
C GLN A 114 2.27 -12.86 -3.19
N GLY A 115 1.42 -12.97 -2.16
CA GLY A 115 0.93 -11.81 -1.42
C GLY A 115 2.06 -10.97 -0.82
N TYR A 116 3.03 -11.65 -0.20
CA TYR A 116 4.22 -11.03 0.37
C TYR A 116 5.00 -10.24 -0.67
N LEU A 117 5.39 -10.86 -1.78
CA LEU A 117 6.18 -10.21 -2.82
C LEU A 117 5.43 -9.03 -3.45
N LEU A 118 4.12 -9.18 -3.71
CA LEU A 118 3.31 -8.09 -4.27
C LEU A 118 3.18 -6.88 -3.34
N ALA A 119 3.27 -7.08 -2.01
CA ALA A 119 3.25 -5.99 -1.05
C ALA A 119 4.66 -5.44 -0.77
N ALA A 120 5.64 -6.30 -0.55
CA ALA A 120 7.02 -5.93 -0.24
C ALA A 120 7.73 -5.24 -1.43
N VAL A 121 7.36 -5.57 -2.66
CA VAL A 121 7.88 -4.93 -3.88
C VAL A 121 6.88 -3.90 -4.38
N ASN A 122 6.53 -2.93 -3.52
CA ASN A 122 5.62 -1.84 -3.84
C ASN A 122 6.26 -0.48 -3.52
N PRO A 123 7.02 0.10 -4.47
CA PRO A 123 7.72 1.36 -4.24
C PRO A 123 6.82 2.53 -3.79
N PRO A 124 5.61 2.73 -4.36
CA PRO A 124 4.66 3.72 -3.85
C PRO A 124 4.33 3.57 -2.36
N VAL A 125 4.16 2.33 -1.88
CA VAL A 125 3.81 2.05 -0.48
C VAL A 125 5.00 2.27 0.44
N LEU A 126 6.22 1.96 0.01
CA LEU A 126 7.43 2.29 0.78
C LEU A 126 7.54 3.81 1.00
N LEU A 127 7.27 4.60 -0.04
CA LEU A 127 7.28 6.06 0.05
C LEU A 127 6.19 6.58 0.99
N PHE A 128 5.00 5.99 0.94
CA PHE A 128 3.96 6.26 1.93
C PHE A 128 4.46 6.01 3.34
N TRP A 129 5.09 4.87 3.62
CA TRP A 129 5.61 4.55 4.96
C TRP A 129 6.65 5.56 5.44
N LEU A 130 7.59 5.95 4.58
CA LEU A 130 8.60 6.95 4.91
C LEU A 130 7.97 8.28 5.34
N VAL A 131 7.00 8.77 4.57
CA VAL A 131 6.29 10.03 4.89
C VAL A 131 5.42 9.87 6.14
N ALA A 132 4.68 8.76 6.26
CA ALA A 132 3.80 8.50 7.38
C ALA A 132 4.57 8.43 8.70
N ILE A 133 5.71 7.72 8.73
CA ILE A 133 6.57 7.62 9.91
C ILE A 133 7.17 8.99 10.26
N ALA A 134 7.62 9.77 9.27
CA ALA A 134 8.13 11.12 9.52
C ALA A 134 7.07 12.04 10.15
N ILE A 135 5.83 12.01 9.65
CA ILE A 135 4.73 12.79 10.21
C ILE A 135 4.40 12.31 11.63
N VAL A 136 4.34 11.00 11.86
CA VAL A 136 4.02 10.43 13.18
C VAL A 136 5.08 10.78 14.21
N ASN A 137 6.36 10.69 13.84
CA ASN A 137 7.49 11.04 14.69
C ASN A 137 7.48 12.51 15.10
N ASN A 138 7.09 13.42 14.20
CA ASN A 138 7.09 14.85 14.49
C ASN A 138 5.89 15.33 15.31
N ASN A 139 4.77 14.61 15.32
CA ASN A 139 3.50 15.13 15.85
C ASN A 139 2.82 14.28 16.92
N TYR A 140 3.13 12.97 17.00
CA TYR A 140 2.33 12.05 17.82
C TYR A 140 3.18 11.14 18.72
N VAL A 141 4.03 10.29 18.15
CA VAL A 141 4.84 9.31 18.91
C VAL A 141 6.15 9.01 18.19
N THR A 142 7.17 8.60 18.94
CA THR A 142 8.45 8.15 18.36
C THR A 142 8.34 6.69 17.87
N LEU A 143 8.37 6.50 16.56
CA LEU A 143 8.61 5.27 15.84
C LEU A 143 10.04 5.26 15.30
N SER A 144 10.94 4.65 16.07
CA SER A 144 12.34 4.43 15.70
C SER A 144 12.79 3.03 16.12
N THR A 145 13.94 2.58 15.59
CA THR A 145 14.56 1.30 16.00
C THR A 145 15.01 1.28 17.45
N MET A 146 15.14 2.46 18.08
CA MET A 146 15.50 2.62 19.51
C MET A 146 14.30 2.46 20.44
N LEU A 147 13.08 2.42 19.90
CA LEU A 147 11.88 2.18 20.69
C LEU A 147 11.89 0.76 21.27
N LYS A 148 11.36 0.60 22.49
CA LYS A 148 11.24 -0.71 23.15
C LYS A 148 10.56 -1.73 22.21
N SER A 149 11.18 -2.90 22.06
CA SER A 149 10.75 -3.93 21.09
C SER A 149 9.30 -4.37 21.24
N SER A 150 8.73 -4.31 22.45
CA SER A 150 7.33 -4.62 22.68
C SER A 150 6.38 -3.59 22.04
N TYR A 151 6.72 -2.30 21.99
CA TYR A 151 5.90 -1.31 21.28
C TYR A 151 5.96 -1.50 19.76
N LEU A 152 7.16 -1.81 19.23
CA LEU A 152 7.32 -2.14 17.81
C LEU A 152 6.53 -3.39 17.43
N LEU A 153 6.49 -4.41 18.29
CA LEU A 153 5.68 -5.61 18.06
C LEU A 153 4.19 -5.27 17.94
N PHE A 154 3.65 -4.47 18.86
CA PHE A 154 2.26 -4.02 18.80
C PHE A 154 1.98 -3.17 17.55
N PHE A 155 2.91 -2.29 17.17
CA PHE A 155 2.83 -1.51 15.94
C PHE A 155 2.78 -2.42 14.70
N PHE A 156 3.73 -3.34 14.53
CA PHE A 156 3.77 -4.24 13.38
C PHE A 156 2.58 -5.20 13.34
N PHE A 157 2.09 -5.65 14.50
CA PHE A 157 0.85 -6.41 14.57
C PHE A 157 -0.35 -5.57 14.10
N GLY A 158 -0.40 -4.30 14.48
CA GLY A 158 -1.35 -3.34 13.93
C GLY A 158 -1.24 -3.19 12.42
N VAL A 159 -0.02 -3.04 11.89
CA VAL A 159 0.24 -2.96 10.44
C VAL A 159 -0.30 -4.18 9.70
N PHE A 160 -0.03 -5.38 10.22
CA PHE A 160 -0.56 -6.62 9.67
C PHE A 160 -2.08 -6.62 9.64
N LEU A 161 -2.73 -6.32 10.78
CA LEU A 161 -4.19 -6.31 10.89
C LEU A 161 -4.83 -5.27 9.96
N GLY A 162 -4.28 -4.06 9.90
CA GLY A 162 -4.77 -3.00 9.02
C GLY A 162 -4.70 -3.41 7.55
N LYS A 163 -3.55 -3.97 7.12
CA LYS A 163 -3.38 -4.43 5.73
C LYS A 163 -4.28 -5.60 5.38
N VAL A 164 -4.38 -6.59 6.25
CA VAL A 164 -5.23 -7.76 6.02
C VAL A 164 -6.71 -7.33 6.01
N GLY A 165 -7.12 -6.49 6.96
CA GLY A 165 -8.48 -5.97 7.06
C GLY A 165 -8.92 -5.22 5.80
N ILE A 166 -8.11 -4.27 5.32
CA ILE A 166 -8.46 -3.52 4.10
C ILE A 166 -8.52 -4.44 2.88
N LEU A 167 -7.63 -5.43 2.76
CA LEU A 167 -7.66 -6.40 1.66
C LEU A 167 -8.88 -7.32 1.72
N MET A 168 -9.34 -7.72 2.91
CA MET A 168 -10.58 -8.49 3.05
C MET A 168 -11.81 -7.65 2.67
N ILE A 169 -11.82 -6.36 3.00
CA ILE A 169 -12.85 -5.42 2.55
C ILE A 169 -12.81 -5.30 1.02
N TYR A 170 -11.63 -5.16 0.42
CA TYR A 170 -11.47 -5.18 -1.03
C TYR A 170 -11.96 -6.49 -1.67
N GLY A 171 -11.64 -7.65 -1.11
CA GLY A 171 -12.09 -8.94 -1.63
C GLY A 171 -13.61 -9.11 -1.59
N SER A 172 -14.25 -8.70 -0.49
CA SER A 172 -15.71 -8.78 -0.34
C SER A 172 -16.47 -7.75 -1.18
N THR A 173 -15.99 -6.52 -1.24
CA THR A 173 -16.60 -5.44 -2.02
C THR A 173 -16.30 -5.60 -3.51
N GLY A 174 -15.11 -6.08 -3.86
CA GLY A 174 -14.67 -6.38 -5.22
C GLY A 174 -15.51 -7.47 -5.88
N LYS A 175 -15.93 -8.50 -5.12
CA LYS A 175 -16.90 -9.49 -5.60
C LYS A 175 -18.25 -8.85 -5.95
N ARG A 176 -18.79 -8.00 -5.06
CA ARG A 176 -20.05 -7.28 -5.29
C ARG A 176 -19.97 -6.28 -6.45
N LEU A 177 -18.82 -5.63 -6.64
CA LEU A 177 -18.55 -4.72 -7.75
C LEU A 177 -18.39 -5.47 -9.07
N ALA A 178 -17.71 -6.61 -9.09
CA ALA A 178 -17.57 -7.47 -10.27
C ALA A 178 -18.93 -8.09 -10.68
N GLU A 179 -19.74 -8.53 -9.71
CA GLU A 179 -21.10 -9.04 -9.92
C GLU A 179 -22.06 -7.92 -10.40
N LYS A 180 -21.95 -6.69 -9.88
CA LYS A 180 -22.71 -5.52 -10.39
C LYS A 180 -22.20 -4.99 -11.73
N GLN A 181 -20.90 -5.10 -12.02
CA GLN A 181 -20.31 -4.69 -13.31
C GLN A 181 -20.74 -5.59 -14.47
N LEU A 182 -21.15 -6.83 -14.20
CA LEU A 182 -21.79 -7.68 -15.22
C LEU A 182 -23.18 -7.12 -15.65
N ASN A 183 -23.83 -6.32 -14.79
CA ASN A 183 -25.19 -5.78 -14.98
C ASN A 183 -25.25 -4.26 -15.16
N SER A 184 -24.12 -3.54 -15.28
CA SER A 184 -24.14 -2.09 -15.45
C SER A 184 -22.97 -1.59 -16.31
N THR A 185 -23.32 -0.88 -17.39
CA THR A 185 -22.44 -0.31 -18.42
C THR A 185 -21.44 0.74 -17.89
N LYS A 186 -21.49 1.13 -16.61
CA LYS A 186 -20.57 2.09 -16.00
C LYS A 186 -19.52 1.38 -15.14
N GLN A 187 -18.43 1.02 -15.78
CA GLN A 187 -17.20 0.60 -15.10
C GLN A 187 -16.62 1.81 -14.34
N VAL A 188 -16.81 1.90 -13.02
CA VAL A 188 -16.02 2.83 -12.20
C VAL A 188 -14.55 2.46 -12.38
N CYS A 189 -13.82 3.32 -13.08
CA CYS A 189 -12.45 3.09 -13.49
C CYS A 189 -11.52 3.22 -12.29
N MET A 190 -11.20 2.09 -11.62
CA MET A 190 -10.23 2.06 -10.52
C MET A 190 -8.89 2.71 -10.92
N HIS A 191 -8.50 2.64 -12.19
CA HIS A 191 -7.30 3.32 -12.69
C HIS A 191 -7.39 4.85 -12.60
N THR A 192 -8.58 5.42 -12.78
CA THR A 192 -8.81 6.85 -12.57
C THR A 192 -8.68 7.24 -11.10
N VAL A 193 -9.18 6.42 -10.17
CA VAL A 193 -9.06 6.67 -8.72
C VAL A 193 -7.59 6.58 -8.26
N ILE A 194 -6.84 5.57 -8.72
CA ILE A 194 -5.40 5.45 -8.48
C ILE A 194 -4.67 6.67 -9.05
N GLY A 195 -5.00 7.02 -10.30
CA GLY A 195 -4.37 8.12 -11.01
C GLY A 195 -4.57 9.47 -10.33
N ILE A 196 -5.81 9.80 -9.96
CA ILE A 196 -6.15 11.04 -9.23
C ILE A 196 -5.38 11.10 -7.91
N THR A 197 -5.32 9.98 -7.17
CA THR A 197 -4.57 9.92 -5.91
C THR A 197 -3.09 10.21 -6.12
N LEU A 198 -2.43 9.52 -7.05
CA LEU A 198 -0.99 9.70 -7.31
C LEU A 198 -0.68 11.14 -7.76
N ILE A 199 -1.54 11.73 -8.58
CA ILE A 199 -1.44 13.14 -8.96
C ILE A 199 -1.62 14.06 -7.75
N GLY A 200 -2.62 13.80 -6.88
CA GLY A 200 -2.84 14.56 -5.66
C GLY A 200 -1.63 14.53 -4.73
N ILE A 201 -1.02 13.36 -4.55
CA ILE A 201 0.23 13.20 -3.80
C ILE A 201 1.36 14.01 -4.45
N ALA A 202 1.51 13.95 -5.77
CA ALA A 202 2.52 14.72 -6.51
C ALA A 202 2.33 16.24 -6.35
N VAL A 203 1.08 16.73 -6.42
CA VAL A 203 0.76 18.15 -6.21
C VAL A 203 1.11 18.60 -4.80
N VAL A 204 0.72 17.83 -3.77
CA VAL A 204 1.06 18.16 -2.37
C VAL A 204 2.57 18.18 -2.16
N GLN A 205 3.30 17.24 -2.75
CA GLN A 205 4.77 17.22 -2.69
C GLN A 205 5.41 18.40 -3.44
N ALA A 206 4.87 18.77 -4.61
CA ALA A 206 5.34 19.90 -5.38
C ALA A 206 5.12 21.24 -4.67
N LEU A 207 3.96 21.43 -4.02
CA LEU A 207 3.68 22.61 -3.20
C LEU A 207 4.63 22.72 -2.01
N LYS A 208 4.95 21.59 -1.35
CA LYS A 208 5.95 21.57 -0.26
C LYS A 208 7.36 21.91 -0.72
N LEU A 209 7.72 21.66 -1.99
CA LEU A 209 9.01 22.07 -2.54
C LEU A 209 9.13 23.58 -2.81
N TRP A 210 8.00 24.29 -2.86
CA TRP A 210 7.95 25.73 -3.13
C TRP A 210 7.75 26.58 -1.87
N VAL A 211 7.17 26.00 -0.81
CA VAL A 211 6.82 26.71 0.44
C VAL A 211 7.86 26.49 1.55
N ILE A 212 8.82 25.57 1.36
CA ILE A 212 9.93 25.25 2.28
C ILE A 212 11.21 25.19 1.46
#